data_AF-A0AAW8WQ52-F1
#
_entry.id   AF-A0AAW8WQ52-F1
#
_cell.length_a   1.000
_cell.length_b   1.000
_cell.length_c   1.000
_cell.angle_alpha   90.00
_cell.angle_beta   90.00
_cell.angle_gamma   90.00
#
_symmetry.space_group_name_H-M   'P 1'
#
loop_
_entity.id
_entity.type
_entity.pdbx_description
1 polymer ?
#
loop_
_entity_poly.entity_id
_entity_poly.type
_entity_poly.pdbx_seq_one_letter_code
_entity_poly.pdbx_strand_id
1 'polypeptide(L)'
;MRDDQQTTLEDYERRVAFFDPYKKQDMLFFRGQLTKYKTMNPTIARDESKLRIENQIFEKYKEDGKSDFQNLAYQQHNGKPTRILDMTTDPLVALFFAVNNNEREDSSVFVFIRESVSADSPEAKLMSFVPTVASREIPVIVDKFNQKYGFSLTNERAIEILSKDLFITPNTLKDSSNRRMREQKGTFAFPANEIIDNKIVGIKNFEDTKSYQEIIIPFEFHDEIFSELKARNYSSSRLYGDPSKDLEVPDLEDVSKAVTSKFDKVVSGYKKEKGVIVAQTLLKKHELEDLGYKIARDRKDEMLTLWFRRKNFPDVNVLTQFWSQGRGKTLWQDGNKIGQFIRREDWSNSFLIDQLFFENSDEISRPKILPQTKDAVEVEMEVELLPGELHIKTNLLGARLFITGPKFRKTLTTGKDKEQPDYFIGVDKSIREIKGQVILIVPSLQSKEFLENAGIDFEKLKGSFIKRNDPYFIYGAKDFDCKVKGVR
;
A
#
# COMPACT_ATOMS: atom_id res chain seq x y z
N MET A 1 -1.62 11.12 -2.36
CA MET A 1 -0.40 10.29 -2.25
C MET A 1 -0.71 8.98 -2.92
N ARG A 2 -0.41 8.88 -4.21
CA ARG A 2 -0.59 7.67 -5.00
C ARG A 2 0.80 7.13 -5.23
N ASP A 3 0.93 5.85 -4.93
CA ASP A 3 2.09 4.96 -4.97
C ASP A 3 3.38 5.52 -4.38
N ASP A 4 3.90 4.81 -3.37
CA ASP A 4 5.08 5.23 -2.61
C ASP A 4 6.17 4.19 -2.79
N GLN A 5 7.30 4.60 -3.35
CA GLN A 5 8.43 3.72 -3.63
C GLN A 5 9.15 3.44 -2.32
N GLN A 6 9.35 2.16 -2.01
CA GLN A 6 10.13 1.76 -0.84
C GLN A 6 11.36 0.97 -1.28
N THR A 7 12.53 1.48 -0.90
CA THR A 7 13.83 0.90 -1.26
C THR A 7 14.51 0.21 -0.07
N THR A 8 13.96 0.37 1.13
CA THR A 8 14.47 -0.24 2.37
C THR A 8 13.32 -0.87 3.15
N LEU A 9 13.64 -1.85 4.01
CA LEU A 9 12.65 -2.47 4.88
C LEU A 9 12.13 -1.47 5.93
N GLU A 10 13.00 -0.60 6.45
CA GLU A 10 12.64 0.40 7.46
C GLU A 10 11.62 1.41 6.92
N ASP A 11 11.86 1.97 5.73
CA ASP A 11 10.94 2.93 5.12
C ASP A 11 9.60 2.27 4.77
N TYR A 12 9.63 1.02 4.30
CA TYR A 12 8.44 0.21 4.09
C TYR A 12 7.63 0.04 5.39
N GLU A 13 8.28 -0.32 6.50
CA GLU A 13 7.62 -0.47 7.81
C GLU A 13 7.01 0.85 8.29
N ARG A 14 7.75 1.96 8.13
CA ARG A 14 7.25 3.30 8.46
C ARG A 14 6.03 3.66 7.62
N ARG A 15 6.03 3.28 6.34
CA ARG A 15 4.91 3.52 5.42
C ARG A 15 3.68 2.74 5.83
N VAL A 16 3.79 1.44 6.08
CA VAL A 16 2.62 0.60 6.42
C VAL A 16 2.07 0.91 7.81
N ALA A 17 2.88 1.43 8.73
CA ALA A 17 2.45 1.87 10.06
C ALA A 17 1.40 3.00 10.02
N PHE A 18 1.33 3.77 8.93
CA PHE A 18 0.27 4.76 8.70
C PHE A 18 -1.14 4.12 8.70
N PHE A 19 -1.25 2.86 8.28
CA PHE A 19 -2.52 2.13 8.18
C PHE A 19 -2.92 1.35 9.44
N ASP A 20 -2.06 1.34 10.47
CA ASP A 20 -2.30 0.65 11.75
C ASP A 20 -3.67 0.91 12.41
N PRO A 21 -4.30 2.10 12.30
CA PRO A 21 -5.65 2.30 12.81
C PRO A 21 -6.67 1.24 12.36
N TYR A 22 -6.54 0.69 11.15
CA TYR A 22 -7.43 -0.35 10.64
C TYR A 22 -7.00 -1.77 10.99
N LYS A 23 -5.74 -1.96 11.42
CA LYS A 23 -5.27 -3.24 11.94
C LYS A 23 -6.02 -3.62 13.22
N LYS A 24 -6.27 -2.65 14.10
CA LYS A 24 -7.05 -2.84 15.35
C LYS A 24 -8.53 -3.19 15.09
N GLN A 25 -9.04 -2.87 13.90
CA GLN A 25 -10.42 -3.10 13.50
C GLN A 25 -10.59 -4.38 12.66
N ASP A 26 -9.53 -5.19 12.48
CA ASP A 26 -9.52 -6.35 11.58
C ASP A 26 -9.96 -6.04 10.14
N MET A 27 -9.62 -4.82 9.68
CA MET A 27 -9.97 -4.30 8.36
C MET A 27 -8.78 -4.11 7.42
N LEU A 28 -7.56 -4.39 7.89
CA LEU A 28 -6.33 -4.14 7.15
C LEU A 28 -5.75 -5.44 6.57
N PHE A 29 -5.61 -5.49 5.25
CA PHE A 29 -5.09 -6.64 4.52
C PHE A 29 -4.00 -6.21 3.54
N PHE A 30 -3.06 -7.11 3.29
CA PHE A 30 -1.94 -6.91 2.39
C PHE A 30 -1.81 -8.07 1.42
N ARG A 31 -1.28 -7.76 0.23
CA ARG A 31 -0.90 -8.77 -0.77
C ARG A 31 0.29 -8.28 -1.58
N GLY A 32 1.33 -9.10 -1.70
CA GLY A 32 2.50 -8.83 -2.54
C GLY A 32 2.50 -9.64 -3.82
N GLN A 33 2.93 -9.04 -4.92
CA GLN A 33 3.12 -9.68 -6.23
C GLN A 33 4.03 -8.83 -7.13
N LEU A 34 4.47 -9.37 -8.27
CA LEU A 34 5.16 -8.59 -9.29
C LEU A 34 4.22 -7.52 -9.89
N THR A 35 4.75 -6.32 -10.16
CA THR A 35 3.99 -5.16 -10.66
C THR A 35 3.37 -5.41 -12.04
N LYS A 36 4.00 -6.25 -12.88
CA LYS A 36 3.43 -6.62 -14.19
C LYS A 36 2.03 -7.26 -14.11
N TYR A 37 1.64 -7.80 -12.96
CA TYR A 37 0.31 -8.39 -12.77
C TYR A 37 -0.72 -7.32 -12.40
N LYS A 38 -1.29 -6.66 -13.42
CA LYS A 38 -2.32 -5.59 -13.27
C LYS A 38 -3.68 -6.03 -12.68
N THR A 39 -3.88 -7.33 -12.46
CA THR A 39 -5.16 -7.87 -11.96
C THR A 39 -4.91 -9.03 -11.01
N MET A 40 -5.69 -9.12 -9.94
CA MET A 40 -5.60 -10.21 -8.97
C MET A 40 -6.64 -11.29 -9.22
N ASN A 41 -6.51 -11.99 -10.35
CA ASN A 41 -7.48 -13.04 -10.67
C ASN A 41 -7.19 -14.33 -9.88
N PRO A 42 -8.22 -14.94 -9.24
CA PRO A 42 -8.06 -16.20 -8.55
C PRO A 42 -7.69 -17.29 -9.56
N THR A 43 -6.99 -18.32 -9.10
CA THR A 43 -6.38 -19.32 -9.99
C THR A 43 -7.39 -20.07 -10.85
N ILE A 44 -8.64 -20.21 -10.38
CA ILE A 44 -9.75 -20.78 -11.16
C ILE A 44 -10.24 -19.88 -12.29
N ALA A 45 -10.14 -18.54 -12.13
CA ALA A 45 -10.68 -17.56 -13.08
C ALA A 45 -9.67 -17.18 -14.18
N ARG A 46 -8.41 -17.61 -14.06
CA ARG A 46 -7.38 -17.39 -15.08
C ARG A 46 -7.57 -18.26 -16.33
N ASP A 47 -8.46 -19.25 -16.24
CA ASP A 47 -8.75 -20.21 -17.30
C ASP A 47 -10.23 -20.62 -17.21
N GLU A 48 -11.05 -20.14 -18.15
CA GLU A 48 -12.48 -20.42 -18.18
C GLU A 48 -12.80 -21.92 -18.19
N SER A 49 -11.93 -22.76 -18.77
CA SER A 49 -12.14 -24.20 -18.80
C SER A 49 -12.14 -24.80 -17.39
N LYS A 50 -11.32 -24.24 -16.49
CA LYS A 50 -11.25 -24.68 -15.08
C LYS A 50 -12.47 -24.22 -14.30
N LEU A 51 -12.96 -22.99 -14.54
CA LEU A 51 -14.17 -22.48 -13.89
C LEU A 51 -15.41 -23.34 -14.19
N ARG A 52 -15.52 -23.86 -15.41
CA ARG A 52 -16.60 -24.77 -15.83
C ARG A 52 -16.58 -26.11 -15.07
N ILE A 53 -15.40 -26.60 -14.70
CA ILE A 53 -15.20 -27.86 -13.98
C ILE A 53 -14.84 -27.67 -12.50
N GLU A 54 -15.01 -26.47 -11.94
CA GLU A 54 -14.59 -26.16 -10.56
C GLU A 54 -15.17 -27.15 -9.54
N ASN A 55 -16.41 -27.61 -9.73
CA ASN A 55 -17.00 -28.63 -8.87
C ASN A 55 -16.25 -29.96 -8.91
N GLN A 56 -15.83 -30.40 -10.09
CA GLN A 56 -15.03 -31.62 -10.23
C GLN A 56 -13.64 -31.44 -9.59
N ILE A 57 -13.04 -30.25 -9.72
CA ILE A 57 -11.75 -29.93 -9.07
C ILE A 57 -11.93 -29.96 -7.55
N PHE A 58 -12.95 -29.30 -7.02
CA PHE A 58 -13.23 -29.25 -5.60
C PHE A 58 -13.44 -30.65 -5.02
N GLU A 59 -14.32 -31.45 -5.64
CA GLU A 59 -14.62 -32.82 -5.20
C GLU A 59 -13.42 -33.76 -5.30
N LYS A 60 -12.54 -33.57 -6.30
CA LYS A 60 -11.34 -34.39 -6.48
C LYS A 60 -10.31 -34.19 -5.37
N TYR A 61 -10.20 -32.98 -4.82
CA TYR A 61 -9.17 -32.61 -3.84
C TYR A 61 -9.74 -32.28 -2.46
N LYS A 62 -11.03 -32.56 -2.21
CA LYS A 62 -11.60 -32.37 -0.88
C LYS A 62 -11.06 -33.42 0.08
N GLU A 63 -10.86 -33.02 1.33
CA GLU A 63 -10.61 -33.91 2.45
C GLU A 63 -11.87 -33.98 3.32
N ASP A 64 -12.24 -35.19 3.70
CA ASP A 64 -13.37 -35.42 4.61
C ASP A 64 -13.08 -34.84 6.00
N GLY A 65 -14.11 -34.35 6.68
CA GLY A 65 -13.99 -33.72 8.00
C GLY A 65 -13.55 -32.25 7.99
N LYS A 66 -13.22 -31.69 6.82
CA LYS A 66 -13.04 -30.25 6.62
C LYS A 66 -14.34 -29.59 6.13
N SER A 67 -14.60 -28.37 6.57
CA SER A 67 -15.64 -27.51 5.99
C SER A 67 -15.30 -27.15 4.53
N ASP A 68 -16.28 -26.70 3.76
CA ASP A 68 -16.06 -26.30 2.37
C ASP A 68 -14.98 -25.22 2.25
N PHE A 69 -14.96 -24.28 3.19
CA PHE A 69 -13.96 -23.23 3.22
C PHE A 69 -12.57 -23.75 3.65
N GLN A 70 -12.49 -24.62 4.66
CA GLN A 70 -11.21 -25.25 5.02
C GLN A 70 -10.63 -26.04 3.84
N ASN A 71 -11.48 -26.73 3.07
CA ASN A 71 -11.09 -27.41 1.85
C ASN A 71 -10.56 -26.45 0.78
N LEU A 72 -11.23 -25.32 0.52
CA LEU A 72 -10.72 -24.30 -0.41
C LEU A 72 -9.35 -23.76 0.03
N ALA A 73 -9.20 -23.37 1.30
CA ALA A 73 -7.95 -22.85 1.84
C ALA A 73 -6.80 -23.86 1.70
N TYR A 74 -7.07 -25.13 2.03
CA TYR A 74 -6.10 -26.21 1.88
C TYR A 74 -5.73 -26.48 0.42
N GLN A 75 -6.71 -26.50 -0.48
CA GLN A 75 -6.51 -26.68 -1.91
C GLN A 75 -5.66 -25.54 -2.52
N GLN A 76 -5.97 -24.28 -2.18
CA GLN A 76 -5.21 -23.11 -2.61
C GLN A 76 -3.74 -23.20 -2.18
N HIS A 77 -3.51 -23.57 -0.92
CA HIS A 77 -2.15 -23.72 -0.37
C HIS A 77 -1.34 -24.86 -0.99
N ASN A 78 -2.01 -25.87 -1.53
CA ASN A 78 -1.42 -26.98 -2.29
C ASN A 78 -1.42 -26.75 -3.82
N GLY A 79 -1.59 -25.49 -4.25
CA GLY A 79 -1.48 -25.07 -5.64
C GLY A 79 -2.63 -25.55 -6.54
N LYS A 80 -3.78 -25.91 -5.97
CA LYS A 80 -4.97 -26.28 -6.75
C LYS A 80 -5.72 -25.01 -7.20
N PRO A 81 -6.39 -25.04 -8.36
CA PRO A 81 -7.22 -23.93 -8.80
C PRO A 81 -8.39 -23.70 -7.84
N THR A 82 -8.52 -22.49 -7.29
CA THR A 82 -9.62 -22.11 -6.41
C THR A 82 -10.12 -20.71 -6.74
N ARG A 83 -11.32 -20.37 -6.22
CA ARG A 83 -11.95 -19.05 -6.33
C ARG A 83 -11.49 -18.03 -5.29
N ILE A 84 -10.65 -18.42 -4.34
CA ILE A 84 -10.18 -17.52 -3.28
C ILE A 84 -8.84 -16.89 -3.64
N LEU A 85 -8.57 -15.74 -3.05
CA LEU A 85 -7.29 -15.05 -3.09
C LEU A 85 -6.63 -15.11 -1.72
N ASP A 86 -5.33 -15.38 -1.71
CA ASP A 86 -4.51 -15.29 -0.49
C ASP A 86 -4.32 -13.81 -0.12
N MET A 87 -4.60 -13.49 1.14
CA MET A 87 -4.34 -12.21 1.77
C MET A 87 -3.55 -12.45 3.06
N THR A 88 -2.87 -11.44 3.57
CA THR A 88 -2.21 -11.51 4.88
C THR A 88 -2.49 -10.25 5.69
N THR A 89 -2.47 -10.36 7.01
CA THR A 89 -2.48 -9.21 7.92
C THR A 89 -1.07 -8.78 8.34
N ASP A 90 -0.05 -9.48 7.86
CA ASP A 90 1.35 -9.17 8.11
C ASP A 90 1.96 -8.47 6.88
N PRO A 91 2.28 -7.17 6.97
CA PRO A 91 2.88 -6.46 5.84
C PRO A 91 4.23 -7.04 5.44
N LEU A 92 4.99 -7.67 6.35
CA LEU A 92 6.28 -8.27 6.02
C LEU A 92 6.13 -9.61 5.29
N VAL A 93 5.04 -10.35 5.54
CA VAL A 93 4.69 -11.52 4.72
C VAL A 93 4.32 -11.09 3.31
N ALA A 94 3.54 -10.01 3.16
CA ALA A 94 3.21 -9.49 1.84
C ALA A 94 4.47 -9.04 1.08
N LEU A 95 5.37 -8.31 1.74
CA LEU A 95 6.64 -7.89 1.14
C LEU A 95 7.51 -9.10 0.74
N PHE A 96 7.58 -10.13 1.58
CA PHE A 96 8.26 -11.38 1.23
C PHE A 96 7.74 -11.97 -0.08
N PHE A 97 6.42 -12.08 -0.26
CA PHE A 97 5.85 -12.58 -1.51
C PHE A 97 6.06 -11.65 -2.71
N ALA A 98 6.23 -10.36 -2.47
CA ALA A 98 6.54 -9.38 -3.51
C ALA A 98 7.97 -9.61 -4.06
N VAL A 99 8.97 -9.80 -3.18
CA VAL A 99 10.38 -9.88 -3.58
C VAL A 99 10.90 -11.32 -3.76
N ASN A 100 10.23 -12.34 -3.23
CA ASN A 100 10.58 -13.75 -3.43
C ASN A 100 10.10 -14.25 -4.80
N ASN A 101 10.81 -13.88 -5.85
CA ASN A 101 10.48 -14.21 -7.24
C ASN A 101 11.76 -14.54 -8.04
N ASN A 102 11.60 -14.92 -9.31
CA ASN A 102 12.69 -15.31 -10.21
C ASN A 102 12.74 -14.45 -11.48
N GLU A 103 12.21 -13.23 -11.43
CA GLU A 103 12.08 -12.35 -12.58
C GLU A 103 12.70 -10.97 -12.32
N ARG A 104 13.34 -10.40 -13.34
CA ARG A 104 13.85 -9.01 -13.29
C ARG A 104 12.71 -8.03 -13.53
N GLU A 105 11.86 -7.85 -12.53
CA GLU A 105 10.63 -7.06 -12.58
C GLU A 105 10.44 -6.30 -11.26
N ASP A 106 9.82 -5.13 -11.30
CA ASP A 106 9.43 -4.44 -10.07
C ASP A 106 8.32 -5.23 -9.36
N SER A 107 8.22 -5.02 -8.04
CA SER A 107 7.17 -5.66 -7.25
C SER A 107 6.28 -4.63 -6.58
N SER A 108 5.09 -5.08 -6.20
CA SER A 108 4.09 -4.25 -5.57
C SER A 108 3.49 -4.94 -4.35
N VAL A 109 3.30 -4.17 -3.29
CA VAL A 109 2.49 -4.53 -2.14
C VAL A 109 1.22 -3.68 -2.15
N PHE A 110 0.09 -4.36 -2.24
CA PHE A 110 -1.23 -3.76 -2.21
C PHE A 110 -1.77 -3.76 -0.78
N VAL A 111 -2.26 -2.60 -0.36
CA VAL A 111 -2.92 -2.37 0.93
C VAL A 111 -4.42 -2.27 0.70
N PHE A 112 -5.19 -3.06 1.45
CA PHE A 112 -6.64 -3.05 1.42
C PHE A 112 -7.19 -2.66 2.79
N ILE A 113 -8.09 -1.69 2.80
CA ILE A 113 -8.90 -1.33 3.96
C ILE A 113 -10.33 -1.73 3.64
N ARG A 114 -10.82 -2.78 4.30
CA ARG A 114 -12.09 -3.44 3.98
C ARG A 114 -12.78 -3.99 5.21
N GLU A 115 -14.11 -3.89 5.23
CA GLU A 115 -14.91 -4.68 6.16
C GLU A 115 -14.70 -6.17 5.89
N SER A 116 -14.72 -6.96 6.95
CA SER A 116 -14.54 -8.41 6.87
C SER A 116 -15.64 -9.13 7.64
N VAL A 117 -15.88 -10.38 7.26
CA VAL A 117 -16.85 -11.26 7.93
C VAL A 117 -16.16 -12.50 8.48
N SER A 118 -16.70 -13.05 9.55
CA SER A 118 -16.24 -14.34 10.07
C SER A 118 -16.39 -15.43 9.02
N ALA A 119 -15.44 -16.37 8.97
CA ALA A 119 -15.50 -17.56 8.12
C ALA A 119 -16.76 -18.42 8.36
N ASP A 120 -17.39 -18.29 9.53
CA ASP A 120 -18.62 -19.02 9.90
C ASP A 120 -19.92 -18.29 9.50
N SER A 121 -19.81 -17.06 8.98
CA SER A 121 -20.96 -16.26 8.54
C SER A 121 -21.73 -16.94 7.39
N PRO A 122 -23.03 -16.67 7.24
CA PRO A 122 -23.81 -17.13 6.08
C PRO A 122 -23.16 -16.72 4.75
N GLU A 123 -22.59 -15.52 4.69
CA GLU A 123 -21.90 -14.98 3.52
C GLU A 123 -20.68 -15.82 3.13
N ALA A 124 -19.78 -16.08 4.09
CA ALA A 124 -18.58 -16.89 3.84
C ALA A 124 -18.92 -18.34 3.51
N LYS A 125 -19.94 -18.91 4.19
CA LYS A 125 -20.45 -20.26 3.90
C LYS A 125 -21.04 -20.34 2.50
N LEU A 126 -21.83 -19.35 2.07
CA LEU A 126 -22.39 -19.33 0.73
C LEU A 126 -21.29 -19.26 -0.34
N MET A 127 -20.32 -18.33 -0.19
CA MET A 127 -19.21 -18.17 -1.14
C MET A 127 -18.35 -19.43 -1.26
N SER A 128 -18.11 -20.11 -0.15
CA SER A 128 -17.35 -21.37 -0.10
C SER A 128 -18.16 -22.60 -0.55
N PHE A 129 -19.49 -22.54 -0.52
CA PHE A 129 -20.38 -23.61 -0.96
C PHE A 129 -20.55 -23.67 -2.49
N VAL A 130 -20.50 -22.55 -3.20
CA VAL A 130 -20.63 -22.52 -4.67
C VAL A 130 -19.76 -23.55 -5.42
N PRO A 131 -18.45 -23.75 -5.11
CA PRO A 131 -17.64 -24.75 -5.79
C PRO A 131 -18.10 -26.18 -5.50
N THR A 132 -18.89 -26.45 -4.46
CA THR A 132 -19.40 -27.80 -4.18
C THR A 132 -20.65 -28.16 -5.00
N VAL A 133 -21.12 -27.25 -5.86
CA VAL A 133 -22.34 -27.44 -6.66
C VAL A 133 -22.00 -27.40 -8.15
N ALA A 134 -22.38 -28.44 -8.88
CA ALA A 134 -22.18 -28.52 -10.34
C ALA A 134 -23.01 -27.49 -11.13
N SER A 135 -24.23 -27.16 -10.65
CA SER A 135 -25.08 -26.13 -11.26
C SER A 135 -24.59 -24.72 -10.90
N ARG A 136 -24.67 -23.80 -11.86
CA ARG A 136 -24.38 -22.37 -11.67
C ARG A 136 -25.64 -21.50 -11.56
N GLU A 137 -26.81 -22.11 -11.61
CA GLU A 137 -28.09 -21.45 -11.40
C GLU A 137 -28.25 -21.11 -9.92
N ILE A 138 -28.44 -19.83 -9.61
CA ILE A 138 -28.59 -19.34 -8.22
C ILE A 138 -29.70 -20.07 -7.48
N PRO A 139 -30.91 -20.28 -8.04
CA PRO A 139 -31.97 -21.01 -7.31
C PRO A 139 -31.52 -22.40 -6.86
N VAL A 140 -30.80 -23.13 -7.72
CA VAL A 140 -30.29 -24.48 -7.40
C VAL A 140 -29.21 -24.42 -6.31
N ILE A 141 -28.34 -23.42 -6.34
CA ILE A 141 -27.31 -23.22 -5.31
C ILE A 141 -27.97 -22.89 -3.97
N VAL A 142 -28.95 -21.97 -3.95
CA VAL A 142 -29.65 -21.53 -2.75
C VAL A 142 -30.45 -22.68 -2.13
N ASP A 143 -31.19 -23.44 -2.93
CA ASP A 143 -31.97 -24.58 -2.43
C ASP A 143 -31.06 -25.62 -1.75
N LYS A 144 -29.94 -25.98 -2.40
CA LYS A 144 -28.97 -26.93 -1.83
C LYS A 144 -28.24 -26.36 -0.61
N PHE A 145 -27.94 -25.06 -0.60
CA PHE A 145 -27.31 -24.39 0.53
C PHE A 145 -28.23 -24.40 1.76
N ASN A 146 -29.48 -24.01 1.58
CA ASN A 146 -30.50 -24.01 2.62
C ASN A 146 -30.71 -25.42 3.17
N GLN A 147 -30.79 -26.44 2.29
CA GLN A 147 -30.89 -27.84 2.70
C GLN A 147 -29.68 -28.31 3.51
N LYS A 148 -28.46 -27.97 3.10
CA LYS A 148 -27.22 -28.41 3.78
C LYS A 148 -27.03 -27.75 5.14
N TYR A 149 -27.31 -26.45 5.24
CA TYR A 149 -26.95 -25.65 6.42
C TYR A 149 -28.14 -25.25 7.30
N GLY A 150 -29.38 -25.57 6.90
CA GLY A 150 -30.58 -25.20 7.66
C GLY A 150 -30.89 -23.70 7.64
N PHE A 151 -30.44 -22.98 6.61
CA PHE A 151 -30.76 -21.57 6.42
C PHE A 151 -32.08 -21.38 5.65
N SER A 152 -32.60 -20.16 5.67
CA SER A 152 -33.73 -19.71 4.82
C SER A 152 -33.29 -18.50 3.99
N LEU A 153 -32.22 -18.67 3.22
CA LEU A 153 -31.69 -17.65 2.34
C LEU A 153 -32.57 -17.50 1.10
N THR A 154 -32.90 -16.26 0.71
CA THR A 154 -33.63 -15.98 -0.54
C THR A 154 -32.67 -15.83 -1.72
N ASN A 155 -33.16 -15.98 -2.95
CA ASN A 155 -32.37 -15.78 -4.16
C ASN A 155 -31.84 -14.35 -4.26
N GLU A 156 -32.63 -13.34 -3.90
CA GLU A 156 -32.24 -11.93 -3.93
C GLU A 156 -31.07 -11.65 -2.98
N ARG A 157 -31.14 -12.19 -1.75
CA ARG A 157 -30.05 -12.04 -0.78
C ARG A 157 -28.82 -12.81 -1.22
N ALA A 158 -28.97 -13.99 -1.80
CA ALA A 158 -27.85 -14.75 -2.34
C ALA A 158 -27.13 -13.99 -3.46
N ILE A 159 -27.87 -13.39 -4.40
CA ILE A 159 -27.31 -12.55 -5.46
C ILE A 159 -26.56 -11.36 -4.88
N GLU A 160 -27.12 -10.70 -3.86
CA GLU A 160 -26.46 -9.57 -3.19
C GLU A 160 -25.10 -9.96 -2.59
N ILE A 161 -25.04 -11.11 -1.91
CA ILE A 161 -23.82 -11.64 -1.30
C ILE A 161 -22.82 -12.03 -2.39
N LEU A 162 -23.25 -12.85 -3.34
CA LEU A 162 -22.39 -13.43 -4.37
C LEU A 162 -21.84 -12.38 -5.35
N SER A 163 -22.51 -11.23 -5.50
CA SER A 163 -22.10 -10.15 -6.40
C SER A 163 -21.12 -9.15 -5.78
N LYS A 164 -20.70 -9.35 -4.52
CA LYS A 164 -19.78 -8.47 -3.79
C LYS A 164 -18.49 -9.21 -3.45
N ASP A 165 -17.38 -8.47 -3.38
CA ASP A 165 -16.14 -9.02 -2.84
C ASP A 165 -16.31 -9.25 -1.34
N LEU A 166 -15.76 -10.35 -0.83
CA LEU A 166 -15.87 -10.72 0.56
C LEU A 166 -14.47 -10.92 1.16
N PHE A 167 -14.14 -10.16 2.20
CA PHE A 167 -12.90 -10.36 2.97
C PHE A 167 -13.22 -11.13 4.25
N ILE A 168 -12.30 -12.01 4.62
CA ILE A 168 -12.50 -12.91 5.76
C ILE A 168 -11.71 -12.39 6.96
N THR A 169 -12.42 -12.29 8.09
CA THR A 169 -11.83 -11.84 9.35
C THR A 169 -10.70 -12.80 9.74
N PRO A 170 -9.49 -12.30 10.03
CA PRO A 170 -8.35 -13.12 10.40
C PRO A 170 -8.66 -14.05 11.58
N ASN A 171 -8.03 -15.23 11.61
CA ASN A 171 -8.18 -16.23 12.68
C ASN A 171 -9.58 -16.82 12.90
N THR A 172 -10.58 -16.47 12.09
CA THR A 172 -11.92 -17.08 12.17
C THR A 172 -11.99 -18.45 11.48
N LEU A 173 -11.22 -18.66 10.41
CA LEU A 173 -11.04 -19.99 9.81
C LEU A 173 -10.04 -20.81 10.64
N LYS A 174 -10.54 -21.67 11.52
CA LYS A 174 -9.69 -22.52 12.37
C LYS A 174 -9.31 -23.80 11.62
N ASP A 175 -8.06 -23.89 11.15
CA ASP A 175 -7.49 -25.12 10.61
C ASP A 175 -6.09 -25.36 11.20
N SER A 176 -6.02 -26.19 12.25
CA SER A 176 -4.77 -26.54 12.93
C SER A 176 -3.83 -27.40 12.08
N SER A 177 -4.34 -28.06 11.03
CA SER A 177 -3.52 -28.82 10.10
C SER A 177 -2.84 -27.92 9.06
N ASN A 178 -3.42 -26.76 8.75
CA ASN A 178 -2.90 -25.82 7.75
C ASN A 178 -1.80 -24.92 8.35
N ARG A 179 -0.59 -25.47 8.49
CA ARG A 179 0.60 -24.74 8.99
C ARG A 179 0.87 -23.47 8.18
N ARG A 180 0.80 -23.57 6.85
CA ARG A 180 1.07 -22.46 5.92
C ARG A 180 0.21 -21.23 6.24
N MET A 181 -1.09 -21.42 6.47
CA MET A 181 -2.02 -20.35 6.84
C MET A 181 -1.57 -19.61 8.10
N ARG A 182 -1.16 -20.36 9.13
CA ARG A 182 -0.72 -19.76 10.41
C ARG A 182 0.58 -18.99 10.29
N GLU A 183 1.57 -19.58 9.64
CA GLU A 183 2.90 -18.96 9.49
C GLU A 183 2.84 -17.67 8.67
N GLN A 184 1.95 -17.62 7.68
CA GLN A 184 1.76 -16.47 6.79
C GLN A 184 0.85 -15.40 7.39
N LYS A 185 0.31 -15.59 8.62
CA LYS A 185 -0.81 -14.81 9.16
C LYS A 185 -1.90 -14.61 8.10
N GLY A 186 -2.16 -15.69 7.37
CA GLY A 186 -2.95 -15.71 6.15
C GLY A 186 -4.44 -15.58 6.46
N THR A 187 -5.12 -14.88 5.57
CA THR A 187 -6.57 -14.86 5.45
C THR A 187 -6.93 -14.85 3.95
N PHE A 188 -8.21 -14.77 3.63
CA PHE A 188 -8.68 -14.91 2.26
C PHE A 188 -9.64 -13.80 1.86
N ALA A 189 -9.70 -13.56 0.57
CA ALA A 189 -10.77 -12.82 -0.06
C ALA A 189 -11.45 -13.68 -1.14
N PHE A 190 -12.75 -13.50 -1.28
CA PHE A 190 -13.50 -14.00 -2.42
C PHE A 190 -13.82 -12.82 -3.34
N PRO A 191 -13.36 -12.84 -4.60
CA PRO A 191 -13.84 -11.88 -5.60
C PRO A 191 -15.33 -12.09 -5.88
N ALA A 192 -16.01 -11.01 -6.22
CA ALA A 192 -17.41 -11.03 -6.64
C ALA A 192 -17.63 -11.96 -7.85
N ASN A 193 -18.76 -12.65 -7.87
CA ASN A 193 -19.21 -13.40 -9.03
C ASN A 193 -19.83 -12.44 -10.06
N GLU A 194 -19.70 -12.79 -11.34
CA GLU A 194 -20.48 -12.19 -12.42
C GLU A 194 -21.77 -13.00 -12.58
N ILE A 195 -22.91 -12.33 -12.45
CA ILE A 195 -24.23 -12.96 -12.46
C ILE A 195 -25.09 -12.33 -13.55
N ILE A 196 -25.61 -13.16 -14.45
CA ILE A 196 -26.53 -12.78 -15.53
C ILE A 196 -27.71 -13.75 -15.46
N ASP A 197 -28.94 -13.24 -15.51
CA ASP A 197 -30.18 -14.04 -15.49
C ASP A 197 -30.21 -15.11 -14.39
N ASN A 198 -29.85 -14.73 -13.16
CA ASN A 198 -29.76 -15.63 -12.00
C ASN A 198 -28.77 -16.80 -12.15
N LYS A 199 -27.73 -16.63 -12.98
CA LYS A 199 -26.68 -17.61 -13.20
C LYS A 199 -25.30 -17.01 -13.02
N ILE A 200 -24.42 -17.73 -12.32
CA ILE A 200 -22.99 -17.37 -12.24
C ILE A 200 -22.33 -17.70 -13.59
N VAL A 201 -21.90 -16.67 -14.32
CA VAL A 201 -21.23 -16.81 -15.63
C VAL A 201 -19.72 -16.64 -15.54
N GLY A 202 -19.24 -16.01 -14.47
CA GLY A 202 -17.83 -15.66 -14.30
C GLY A 202 -17.49 -15.23 -12.89
N ILE A 203 -16.24 -14.82 -12.70
CA ILE A 203 -15.75 -14.16 -11.51
C ILE A 203 -15.23 -12.80 -11.96
N LYS A 204 -15.69 -11.72 -11.32
CA LYS A 204 -15.25 -10.36 -11.63
C LYS A 204 -13.76 -10.23 -11.30
N ASN A 205 -13.05 -9.49 -12.14
CA ASN A 205 -11.66 -9.16 -11.85
C ASN A 205 -11.57 -8.45 -10.49
N PHE A 206 -10.64 -8.93 -9.67
CA PHE A 206 -10.27 -8.24 -8.45
C PHE A 206 -9.26 -7.16 -8.86
N GLU A 207 -9.78 -6.03 -9.34
CA GLU A 207 -8.98 -4.94 -9.88
C GLU A 207 -8.23 -4.18 -8.78
N ASP A 208 -7.04 -3.66 -9.13
CA ASP A 208 -6.23 -2.81 -8.29
C ASP A 208 -6.94 -1.49 -7.93
N THR A 209 -7.93 -1.06 -8.72
CA THR A 209 -8.82 0.09 -8.40
C THR A 209 -9.52 -0.06 -7.05
N LYS A 210 -9.59 -1.29 -6.51
CA LYS A 210 -10.12 -1.59 -5.18
C LYS A 210 -9.06 -1.57 -4.07
N SER A 211 -7.76 -1.63 -4.34
CA SER A 211 -6.77 -1.40 -3.27
C SER A 211 -6.88 0.04 -2.75
N TYR A 212 -6.58 0.27 -1.48
CA TYR A 212 -6.45 1.63 -0.97
C TYR A 212 -5.14 2.26 -1.49
N GLN A 213 -4.04 1.51 -1.44
CA GLN A 213 -2.71 1.94 -1.82
C GLN A 213 -1.94 0.80 -2.48
N GLU A 214 -1.16 1.10 -3.51
CA GLU A 214 -0.08 0.25 -4.01
C GLU A 214 1.26 0.83 -3.56
N ILE A 215 2.16 -0.03 -3.09
CA ILE A 215 3.50 0.33 -2.63
C ILE A 215 4.48 -0.38 -3.54
N ILE A 216 5.25 0.37 -4.31
CA ILE A 216 6.17 -0.18 -5.31
C ILE A 216 7.52 -0.45 -4.67
N ILE A 217 8.06 -1.63 -4.94
CA ILE A 217 9.37 -2.11 -4.51
C ILE A 217 10.24 -2.28 -5.76
N PRO A 218 11.15 -1.35 -6.04
CA PRO A 218 11.97 -1.42 -7.23
C PRO A 218 12.90 -2.63 -7.19
N PHE A 219 13.07 -3.26 -8.35
CA PHE A 219 13.89 -4.46 -8.52
C PHE A 219 15.30 -4.35 -7.92
N GLU A 220 15.95 -3.18 -8.06
CA GLU A 220 17.32 -2.95 -7.63
C GLU A 220 17.54 -3.32 -6.15
N PHE A 221 16.49 -3.21 -5.32
CA PHE A 221 16.57 -3.39 -3.86
C PHE A 221 15.99 -4.72 -3.36
N HIS A 222 15.52 -5.61 -4.26
CA HIS A 222 14.89 -6.88 -3.86
C HIS A 222 15.83 -7.74 -3.01
N ASP A 223 17.09 -7.90 -3.41
CA ASP A 223 18.05 -8.77 -2.72
C ASP A 223 18.35 -8.30 -1.28
N GLU A 224 18.50 -6.99 -1.07
CA GLU A 224 18.75 -6.41 0.26
C GLU A 224 17.52 -6.58 1.16
N ILE A 225 16.34 -6.22 0.65
CA ILE A 225 15.08 -6.38 1.36
C ILE A 225 14.84 -7.85 1.72
N PHE A 226 15.05 -8.76 0.77
CA PHE A 226 14.86 -10.19 0.98
C PHE A 226 15.85 -10.75 2.02
N SER A 227 17.11 -10.32 1.97
CA SER A 227 18.13 -10.69 2.96
C SER A 227 17.74 -10.22 4.37
N GLU A 228 17.26 -8.98 4.50
CA GLU A 228 16.82 -8.43 5.79
C GLU A 228 15.57 -9.14 6.32
N LEU A 229 14.60 -9.44 5.45
CA LEU A 229 13.44 -10.26 5.78
C LEU A 229 13.86 -11.64 6.31
N LYS A 230 14.81 -12.31 5.65
CA LYS A 230 15.34 -13.60 6.10
C LYS A 230 16.02 -13.50 7.46
N ALA A 231 16.80 -12.45 7.70
CA ALA A 231 17.42 -12.18 9.01
C ALA A 231 16.37 -12.03 10.13
N ARG A 232 15.17 -11.53 9.79
CA ARG A 232 14.01 -11.41 10.68
C ARG A 232 13.09 -12.64 10.66
N ASN A 233 13.57 -13.77 10.13
CA ASN A 233 12.84 -15.04 10.04
C ASN A 233 11.56 -14.99 9.16
N TYR A 234 11.55 -14.17 8.11
CA TYR A 234 10.61 -14.26 6.99
C TYR A 234 11.31 -14.99 5.84
N SER A 235 11.19 -16.32 5.85
CA SER A 235 11.85 -17.21 4.88
C SER A 235 10.89 -18.28 4.39
N SER A 236 11.22 -18.93 3.28
CA SER A 236 10.40 -20.03 2.77
C SER A 236 10.31 -21.23 3.70
N SER A 237 11.37 -21.51 4.45
CA SER A 237 11.38 -22.57 5.48
C SER A 237 10.29 -22.37 6.53
N ARG A 238 10.07 -21.11 6.95
CA ARG A 238 8.98 -20.77 7.86
C ARG A 238 7.64 -20.71 7.12
N LEU A 239 7.54 -19.87 6.09
CA LEU A 239 6.28 -19.48 5.47
C LEU A 239 5.65 -20.60 4.64
N TYR A 240 6.45 -21.39 3.91
CA TYR A 240 5.96 -22.54 3.15
C TYR A 240 6.20 -23.86 3.87
N GLY A 241 7.16 -23.93 4.78
CA GLY A 241 7.65 -25.20 5.30
C GLY A 241 8.64 -25.90 4.38
N ASP A 242 9.16 -25.20 3.37
CA ASP A 242 10.01 -25.75 2.33
C ASP A 242 11.06 -24.70 1.94
N PRO A 243 12.34 -24.88 2.30
CA PRO A 243 13.40 -23.92 1.97
C PRO A 243 13.67 -23.82 0.46
N SER A 244 13.28 -24.81 -0.35
CA SER A 244 13.46 -24.76 -1.81
C SER A 244 12.57 -23.74 -2.51
N LYS A 245 11.65 -23.10 -1.79
CA LYS A 245 10.79 -22.03 -2.30
C LYS A 245 11.41 -20.63 -2.16
N ASP A 246 12.61 -20.51 -1.60
CA ASP A 246 13.39 -19.27 -1.71
C ASP A 246 13.81 -19.14 -3.18
N LEU A 247 13.25 -18.14 -3.85
CA LEU A 247 13.53 -17.83 -5.24
C LEU A 247 14.58 -16.72 -5.30
N GLU A 248 15.43 -16.80 -6.30
CA GLU A 248 16.48 -15.80 -6.55
C GLU A 248 16.55 -15.52 -8.04
N VAL A 249 16.77 -14.25 -8.36
CA VAL A 249 17.04 -13.81 -9.73
C VAL A 249 18.53 -13.97 -9.98
N PRO A 250 18.97 -14.70 -11.01
CA PRO A 250 20.40 -14.85 -11.27
C PRO A 250 21.03 -13.54 -11.71
N ASP A 251 22.30 -13.34 -11.36
CA ASP A 251 23.11 -12.23 -11.82
C ASP A 251 23.32 -12.29 -13.34
N LEU A 252 23.47 -11.13 -13.98
CA LEU A 252 23.79 -11.04 -15.40
C LEU A 252 25.26 -11.42 -15.63
N GLU A 253 25.49 -12.30 -16.60
CA GLU A 253 26.83 -12.71 -17.01
C GLU A 253 27.72 -11.54 -17.46
N ASP A 254 27.15 -10.56 -18.17
CA ASP A 254 27.87 -9.36 -18.61
C ASP A 254 26.99 -8.11 -18.55
N VAL A 255 27.03 -7.45 -17.39
CA VAL A 255 26.34 -6.17 -17.13
C VAL A 255 26.74 -5.09 -18.14
N SER A 256 27.96 -5.13 -18.69
CA SER A 256 28.44 -4.12 -19.65
C SER A 256 27.62 -4.11 -20.96
N LYS A 257 27.07 -5.27 -21.36
CA LYS A 257 26.18 -5.40 -22.54
C LYS A 257 24.75 -4.94 -22.25
N ALA A 258 24.39 -4.86 -20.97
CA ALA A 258 23.06 -4.48 -20.51
C ALA A 258 22.92 -2.96 -20.33
N VAL A 259 23.96 -2.18 -20.60
CA VAL A 259 23.95 -0.72 -20.42
C VAL A 259 24.40 0.02 -21.69
N THR A 260 23.94 1.27 -21.80
CA THR A 260 24.56 2.27 -22.69
C THR A 260 25.18 3.35 -21.82
N SER A 261 26.26 3.99 -22.29
CA SER A 261 26.96 5.01 -21.51
C SER A 261 27.26 6.25 -22.33
N LYS A 262 27.13 7.41 -21.71
CA LYS A 262 27.53 8.71 -22.25
C LYS A 262 28.35 9.45 -21.20
N PHE A 263 29.52 9.95 -21.59
CA PHE A 263 30.41 10.68 -20.69
C PHE A 263 30.61 12.11 -21.18
N ASP A 264 30.43 13.07 -20.28
CA ASP A 264 30.69 14.48 -20.52
C ASP A 264 32.01 14.88 -19.84
N LYS A 265 32.92 15.50 -20.61
CA LYS A 265 34.17 16.05 -20.06
C LYS A 265 33.88 17.34 -19.30
N VAL A 266 34.15 17.39 -17.99
CA VAL A 266 34.03 18.63 -17.23
C VAL A 266 35.41 19.31 -17.16
N VAL A 267 35.48 20.55 -17.65
CA VAL A 267 36.71 21.36 -17.70
C VAL A 267 36.96 21.99 -16.32
N SER A 268 37.46 21.20 -15.38
CA SER A 268 37.92 21.68 -14.07
C SER A 268 39.41 21.38 -13.89
N GLY A 269 40.13 22.15 -13.07
CA GLY A 269 41.54 21.89 -12.76
C GLY A 269 41.81 20.53 -12.08
N TYR A 270 40.76 19.91 -11.55
CA TYR A 270 40.69 18.51 -11.14
C TYR A 270 40.08 17.71 -12.29
N LYS A 271 40.62 16.53 -12.63
CA LYS A 271 40.07 15.66 -13.70
C LYS A 271 38.72 15.05 -13.25
N LYS A 272 37.69 15.91 -13.23
CA LYS A 272 36.31 15.60 -12.84
C LYS A 272 35.56 15.19 -14.09
N GLU A 273 34.95 14.01 -14.06
CA GLU A 273 34.12 13.54 -15.16
C GLU A 273 32.73 13.12 -14.68
N LYS A 274 31.76 13.21 -15.59
CA LYS A 274 30.38 12.76 -15.35
C LYS A 274 29.99 11.74 -16.41
N GLY A 275 29.42 10.63 -15.97
CA GLY A 275 28.88 9.59 -16.82
C GLY A 275 27.40 9.36 -16.55
N VAL A 276 26.59 9.28 -17.60
CA VAL A 276 25.23 8.74 -17.55
C VAL A 276 25.27 7.31 -18.07
N ILE A 277 24.81 6.37 -17.25
CA ILE A 277 24.72 4.95 -17.58
C ILE A 277 23.24 4.58 -17.63
N VAL A 278 22.74 4.19 -18.80
CA VAL A 278 21.34 3.82 -19.01
C VAL A 278 21.23 2.30 -19.16
N ALA A 279 20.64 1.67 -18.15
CA ALA A 279 20.37 0.24 -18.12
C ALA A 279 19.22 -0.12 -19.07
N GLN A 280 19.48 -1.02 -20.01
CA GLN A 280 18.52 -1.53 -21.00
C GLN A 280 17.61 -2.62 -20.41
N THR A 281 18.02 -3.20 -19.28
CA THR A 281 17.27 -4.14 -18.45
C THR A 281 17.42 -3.73 -16.99
N LEU A 282 16.58 -4.25 -16.09
CA LEU A 282 16.71 -4.00 -14.66
C LEU A 282 17.97 -4.69 -14.12
N LEU A 283 18.75 -3.95 -13.34
CA LEU A 283 19.99 -4.41 -12.72
C LEU A 283 19.81 -4.47 -11.21
N LYS A 284 20.45 -5.43 -10.56
CA LYS A 284 20.49 -5.48 -9.11
C LYS A 284 21.40 -4.37 -8.59
N LYS A 285 21.21 -3.99 -7.34
CA LYS A 285 22.05 -3.00 -6.69
C LYS A 285 23.55 -3.34 -6.79
N HIS A 286 23.98 -4.54 -6.42
CA HIS A 286 25.40 -4.90 -6.48
C HIS A 286 25.95 -4.92 -7.92
N GLU A 287 25.13 -5.29 -8.92
CA GLU A 287 25.55 -5.22 -10.33
C GLU A 287 25.84 -3.78 -10.77
N LEU A 288 25.05 -2.81 -10.31
CA LEU A 288 25.31 -1.39 -10.55
C LEU A 288 26.59 -0.93 -9.84
N GLU A 289 26.77 -1.34 -8.59
CA GLU A 289 27.95 -1.04 -7.77
C GLU A 289 29.25 -1.55 -8.41
N ASP A 290 29.25 -2.81 -8.84
CA ASP A 290 30.39 -3.46 -9.51
C ASP A 290 30.70 -2.81 -10.85
N LEU A 291 29.66 -2.45 -11.63
CA LEU A 291 29.83 -1.74 -12.88
C LEU A 291 30.48 -0.36 -12.66
N GLY A 292 30.03 0.37 -11.65
CA GLY A 292 30.59 1.67 -11.33
C GLY A 292 32.06 1.59 -10.89
N TYR A 293 32.41 0.58 -10.08
CA TYR A 293 33.81 0.32 -9.71
C TYR A 293 34.66 -0.01 -10.95
N LYS A 294 34.16 -0.89 -11.83
CA LYS A 294 34.83 -1.25 -13.09
C LYS A 294 35.11 -0.02 -13.94
N ILE A 295 34.11 0.85 -14.14
CA ILE A 295 34.25 2.10 -14.90
C ILE A 295 35.29 3.02 -14.24
N ALA A 296 35.19 3.25 -12.93
CA ALA A 296 36.13 4.12 -12.20
C ALA A 296 37.59 3.62 -12.33
N ARG A 297 37.80 2.32 -12.18
CA ARG A 297 39.11 1.66 -12.32
C ARG A 297 39.66 1.80 -13.74
N ASP A 298 38.84 1.56 -14.75
CA ASP A 298 39.28 1.53 -16.15
C ASP A 298 39.58 2.95 -16.67
N ARG A 299 38.81 3.96 -16.25
CA ARG A 299 39.03 5.37 -16.64
C ARG A 299 40.20 6.03 -15.92
N LYS A 300 40.45 5.65 -14.65
CA LYS A 300 41.50 6.23 -13.78
C LYS A 300 41.35 7.74 -13.56
N ASP A 301 40.12 8.26 -13.65
CA ASP A 301 39.81 9.65 -13.33
C ASP A 301 40.12 9.94 -11.85
N GLU A 302 40.50 11.18 -11.56
CA GLU A 302 40.73 11.62 -10.17
C GLU A 302 39.40 11.66 -9.40
N MET A 303 38.34 12.08 -10.08
CA MET A 303 36.98 12.16 -9.57
C MET A 303 35.97 11.82 -10.68
N LEU A 304 35.04 10.92 -10.40
CA LEU A 304 34.03 10.46 -11.35
C LEU A 304 32.65 10.40 -10.68
N THR A 305 31.66 11.03 -11.28
CA THR A 305 30.25 10.87 -10.90
C THR A 305 29.53 10.05 -11.95
N LEU A 306 28.88 8.97 -11.54
CA LEU A 306 28.08 8.10 -12.40
C LEU A 306 26.61 8.18 -11.99
N TRP A 307 25.75 8.51 -12.95
CA TRP A 307 24.31 8.51 -12.82
C TRP A 307 23.74 7.29 -13.53
N PHE A 308 23.15 6.37 -12.77
CA PHE A 308 22.51 5.16 -13.30
C PHE A 308 21.02 5.40 -13.48
N ARG A 309 20.51 5.10 -14.67
CA ARG A 309 19.13 5.34 -15.07
C ARG A 309 18.54 4.11 -15.75
N ARG A 310 17.22 3.98 -15.75
CA ARG A 310 16.51 2.96 -16.55
C ARG A 310 16.23 3.51 -17.96
N LYS A 311 16.20 2.64 -18.97
CA LYS A 311 15.90 3.01 -20.37
C LYS A 311 14.62 3.84 -20.52
N ASN A 312 13.57 3.45 -19.81
CA ASN A 312 12.25 4.09 -19.91
C ASN A 312 12.15 5.35 -19.04
N PHE A 313 13.14 5.61 -18.16
CA PHE A 313 13.15 6.75 -17.25
C PHE A 313 14.48 7.51 -17.39
N PRO A 314 14.76 8.09 -18.57
CA PRO A 314 16.07 8.63 -18.91
C PRO A 314 16.44 9.89 -18.11
N ASP A 315 15.52 10.49 -17.37
CA ASP A 315 15.75 11.68 -16.55
C ASP A 315 15.76 11.40 -15.04
N VAL A 316 15.46 10.17 -14.63
CA VAL A 316 15.46 9.73 -13.23
C VAL A 316 16.69 8.88 -12.96
N ASN A 317 17.52 9.34 -12.03
CA ASN A 317 18.60 8.53 -11.48
C ASN A 317 18.01 7.53 -10.48
N VAL A 318 18.31 6.24 -10.65
CA VAL A 318 18.03 5.19 -9.66
C VAL A 318 19.15 5.14 -8.62
N LEU A 319 20.40 5.29 -9.07
CA LEU A 319 21.60 5.34 -8.24
C LEU A 319 22.53 6.43 -8.75
N THR A 320 23.13 7.18 -7.83
CA THR A 320 24.29 8.02 -8.10
C THR A 320 25.49 7.48 -7.37
N GLN A 321 26.56 7.11 -8.09
CA GLN A 321 27.84 6.77 -7.49
C GLN A 321 28.86 7.87 -7.71
N PHE A 322 29.55 8.25 -6.64
CA PHE A 322 30.66 9.17 -6.66
C PHE A 322 31.95 8.45 -6.29
N TRP A 323 32.94 8.54 -7.15
CA TRP A 323 34.23 7.88 -7.04
C TRP A 323 35.35 8.93 -6.97
N SER A 324 36.27 8.78 -6.02
CA SER A 324 37.41 9.69 -5.82
C SER A 324 38.68 8.91 -5.47
N GLN A 325 39.86 9.36 -5.92
CA GLN A 325 41.15 8.80 -5.50
C GLN A 325 41.67 9.40 -4.17
N GLY A 326 40.89 10.27 -3.52
CA GLY A 326 41.23 10.86 -2.22
C GLY A 326 42.32 11.94 -2.25
N ARG A 327 42.78 12.38 -3.44
CA ARG A 327 43.74 13.48 -3.60
C ARG A 327 42.99 14.82 -3.54
N GLY A 328 42.75 15.39 -2.35
CA GLY A 328 42.05 16.67 -2.23
C GLY A 328 41.57 17.05 -0.81
N LYS A 329 40.88 18.19 -0.70
CA LYS A 329 40.28 18.71 0.56
C LYS A 329 39.38 17.67 1.25
N THR A 330 39.24 17.76 2.57
CA THR A 330 38.50 16.83 3.47
C THR A 330 37.06 16.53 3.06
N LEU A 331 36.43 17.42 2.28
CA LEU A 331 35.06 17.29 1.75
C LEU A 331 34.83 16.12 0.79
N TRP A 332 35.89 15.39 0.40
CA TRP A 332 35.85 14.33 -0.63
C TRP A 332 36.43 13.00 -0.13
N GLN A 333 36.53 12.85 1.19
CA GLN A 333 37.05 11.66 1.87
C GLN A 333 35.96 10.88 2.62
N ASP A 334 34.71 11.36 2.59
CA ASP A 334 33.54 10.68 3.13
C ASP A 334 33.08 9.56 2.17
N GLY A 335 33.10 8.32 2.64
CA GLY A 335 32.65 7.16 1.86
C GLY A 335 33.40 5.88 2.20
N ASN A 336 33.06 4.81 1.48
CA ASN A 336 33.67 3.50 1.65
C ASN A 336 34.94 3.38 0.79
N LYS A 337 36.07 3.03 1.40
CA LYS A 337 37.32 2.79 0.66
C LYS A 337 37.28 1.42 -0.03
N ILE A 338 37.42 1.42 -1.35
CA ILE A 338 37.43 0.23 -2.20
C ILE A 338 38.70 0.27 -3.06
N GLY A 339 39.69 -0.54 -2.68
CA GLY A 339 41.02 -0.51 -3.29
C GLY A 339 41.66 0.87 -3.14
N GLN A 340 41.95 1.52 -4.27
CA GLN A 340 42.53 2.88 -4.32
C GLN A 340 41.50 4.01 -4.35
N PHE A 341 40.20 3.69 -4.41
CA PHE A 341 39.13 4.67 -4.55
C PHE A 341 38.29 4.79 -3.27
N ILE A 342 37.61 5.92 -3.12
CA ILE A 342 36.57 6.18 -2.12
C ILE A 342 35.26 6.27 -2.89
N ARG A 343 34.27 5.45 -2.51
CA ARG A 343 32.92 5.41 -3.07
C ARG A 343 31.94 6.07 -2.11
N ARG A 344 31.16 7.02 -2.61
CA ARG A 344 29.94 7.52 -1.97
C ARG A 344 28.76 7.23 -2.87
N GLU A 345 27.64 6.87 -2.27
CA GLU A 345 26.41 6.55 -3.01
C GLU A 345 25.27 7.43 -2.54
N ASP A 346 24.42 7.78 -3.49
CA ASP A 346 23.16 8.46 -3.23
C ASP A 346 22.07 7.77 -4.05
N TRP A 347 21.20 7.07 -3.35
CA TRP A 347 20.01 6.43 -3.90
C TRP A 347 18.85 7.42 -3.80
N SER A 348 18.97 8.56 -4.50
CA SER A 348 17.92 9.56 -4.56
C SER A 348 17.03 9.31 -5.78
N ASN A 349 15.73 9.05 -5.57
CA ASN A 349 14.59 9.65 -6.27
C ASN A 349 13.30 8.85 -6.06
N SER A 350 12.31 9.44 -5.37
CA SER A 350 10.89 9.06 -5.45
C SER A 350 10.26 9.26 -6.84
N PHE A 351 11.02 9.86 -7.78
CA PHE A 351 10.56 10.32 -9.10
C PHE A 351 10.33 9.22 -10.13
N LEU A 352 10.77 7.98 -9.88
CA LEU A 352 10.51 6.87 -10.82
C LEU A 352 9.00 6.65 -10.97
N ILE A 353 8.29 6.74 -9.84
CA ILE A 353 6.83 6.69 -9.79
C ILE A 353 6.23 7.91 -10.50
N ASP A 354 6.65 9.13 -10.17
CA ASP A 354 6.07 10.33 -10.79
C ASP A 354 6.12 10.29 -12.33
N GLN A 355 7.22 9.78 -12.92
CA GLN A 355 7.34 9.67 -14.38
C GLN A 355 6.46 8.55 -14.97
N LEU A 356 6.37 7.37 -14.32
CA LEU A 356 5.37 6.32 -14.67
C LEU A 356 3.94 6.90 -14.71
N PHE A 357 3.63 7.81 -13.79
CA PHE A 357 2.32 8.46 -13.69
C PHE A 357 2.07 9.50 -14.78
N PHE A 358 3.06 10.33 -15.11
CA PHE A 358 2.93 11.31 -16.21
C PHE A 358 2.63 10.61 -17.54
N GLU A 359 3.22 9.43 -17.77
CA GLU A 359 3.06 8.67 -19.01
C GLU A 359 1.75 7.85 -19.05
N ASN A 360 1.12 7.56 -17.90
CA ASN A 360 -0.13 6.78 -17.78
C ASN A 360 -1.28 7.57 -17.12
N SER A 361 -1.29 8.90 -17.25
CA SER A 361 -2.17 9.81 -16.49
C SER A 361 -3.68 9.59 -16.68
N ASP A 362 -4.10 9.04 -17.82
CA ASP A 362 -5.51 8.74 -18.13
C ASP A 362 -6.04 7.49 -17.37
N GLU A 363 -5.18 6.53 -16.98
CA GLU A 363 -5.58 5.33 -16.22
C GLU A 363 -5.67 5.60 -14.71
N ILE A 364 -5.01 6.66 -14.21
CA ILE A 364 -4.88 6.96 -12.79
C ILE A 364 -5.74 8.18 -12.45
N SER A 365 -7.06 8.01 -12.56
CA SER A 365 -8.04 9.07 -12.28
C SER A 365 -8.51 9.06 -10.82
N ARG A 366 -8.31 10.20 -10.12
CA ARG A 366 -8.78 10.56 -8.74
C ARG A 366 -8.09 9.85 -7.54
N PRO A 367 -7.90 10.54 -6.39
CA PRO A 367 -7.41 9.90 -5.18
C PRO A 367 -8.39 8.78 -4.77
N LYS A 368 -7.88 7.59 -4.44
CA LYS A 368 -8.69 6.52 -3.86
C LYS A 368 -8.99 6.92 -2.42
N ILE A 369 -10.21 7.42 -2.20
CA ILE A 369 -10.65 7.92 -0.90
C ILE A 369 -11.61 6.89 -0.30
N LEU A 370 -11.45 6.59 0.98
CA LEU A 370 -12.39 5.74 1.69
C LEU A 370 -13.80 6.36 1.69
N PRO A 371 -14.88 5.58 1.47
CA PRO A 371 -16.23 6.10 1.60
C PRO A 371 -16.47 6.58 3.03
N GLN A 372 -17.22 7.67 3.18
CA GLN A 372 -17.63 8.15 4.50
C GLN A 372 -18.43 7.06 5.23
N THR A 373 -18.13 6.83 6.50
CA THR A 373 -18.79 5.79 7.29
C THR A 373 -20.21 6.21 7.67
N LYS A 374 -21.10 5.24 7.87
CA LYS A 374 -22.50 5.51 8.22
C LYS A 374 -22.64 6.18 9.60
N ASP A 375 -21.71 5.88 10.50
CA ASP A 375 -21.61 6.39 11.86
C ASP A 375 -20.73 7.65 11.98
N ALA A 376 -20.36 8.27 10.85
CA ALA A 376 -19.52 9.46 10.85
C ALA A 376 -20.10 10.59 11.72
N VAL A 377 -19.22 11.21 12.51
CA VAL A 377 -19.55 12.25 13.48
C VAL A 377 -19.59 13.63 12.80
N GLU A 378 -20.66 14.39 13.02
CA GLU A 378 -20.77 15.77 12.53
C GLU A 378 -19.73 16.64 13.25
N VAL A 379 -18.88 17.33 12.50
CA VAL A 379 -17.87 18.21 13.08
C VAL A 379 -18.50 19.55 13.42
N GLU A 380 -18.50 19.86 14.72
CA GLU A 380 -18.86 21.16 15.24
C GLU A 380 -17.61 22.04 15.29
N MET A 381 -17.70 23.24 14.74
CA MET A 381 -16.61 24.21 14.71
C MET A 381 -17.22 25.60 14.79
N GLU A 382 -17.05 26.28 15.91
CA GLU A 382 -17.48 27.67 16.11
C GLU A 382 -16.26 28.53 16.47
N VAL A 383 -16.25 29.76 15.98
CA VAL A 383 -15.16 30.71 16.22
C VAL A 383 -15.80 32.03 16.64
N GLU A 384 -15.38 32.53 17.80
CA GLU A 384 -15.85 33.79 18.37
C GLU A 384 -14.67 34.66 18.80
N LEU A 385 -14.79 35.98 18.61
CA LEU A 385 -13.79 36.93 19.07
C LEU A 385 -14.24 37.53 20.42
N LEU A 386 -13.46 37.26 21.45
CA LEU A 386 -13.55 37.86 22.78
C LEU A 386 -12.48 38.94 22.94
N PRO A 387 -12.59 39.86 23.92
CA PRO A 387 -11.56 40.87 24.15
C PRO A 387 -10.18 40.26 24.46
N GLY A 388 -9.27 40.31 23.48
CA GLY A 388 -7.91 39.77 23.60
C GLY A 388 -7.76 38.26 23.35
N GLU A 389 -8.84 37.56 23.00
CA GLU A 389 -8.82 36.12 22.78
C GLU A 389 -9.71 35.69 21.62
N LEU A 390 -9.24 34.76 20.81
CA LEU A 390 -10.05 34.03 19.85
C LEU A 390 -10.49 32.73 20.49
N HIS A 391 -11.80 32.58 20.70
CA HIS A 391 -12.43 31.39 21.26
C HIS A 391 -12.86 30.46 20.13
N ILE A 392 -12.40 29.22 20.18
CA ILE A 392 -12.72 28.17 19.22
C ILE A 392 -13.41 27.06 19.99
N LYS A 393 -14.63 26.72 19.57
CA LYS A 393 -15.39 25.60 20.14
C LYS A 393 -15.51 24.49 19.12
N THR A 394 -15.05 23.28 19.47
CA THR A 394 -15.09 22.12 18.57
C THR A 394 -15.18 20.80 19.30
N ASN A 395 -15.83 19.82 18.68
CA ASN A 395 -15.89 18.44 19.15
C ASN A 395 -14.75 17.54 18.62
N LEU A 396 -13.78 18.10 17.89
CA LEU A 396 -12.60 17.37 17.43
C LEU A 396 -11.63 17.08 18.59
N LEU A 397 -11.30 15.81 18.81
CA LEU A 397 -10.41 15.37 19.90
C LEU A 397 -9.03 14.96 19.39
N GLY A 398 -7.95 15.55 19.92
CA GLY A 398 -6.57 15.25 19.51
C GLY A 398 -6.15 15.81 18.14
N ALA A 399 -6.97 16.69 17.54
CA ALA A 399 -6.76 17.28 16.23
C ALA A 399 -5.72 18.40 16.27
N ARG A 400 -4.83 18.42 15.28
CA ARG A 400 -3.96 19.56 15.02
C ARG A 400 -4.63 20.50 14.02
N LEU A 401 -5.00 21.69 14.50
CA LEU A 401 -5.66 22.76 13.76
C LEU A 401 -4.68 23.92 13.49
N PHE A 402 -4.76 24.47 12.29
CA PHE A 402 -4.01 25.66 11.87
C PHE A 402 -4.99 26.82 11.77
N ILE A 403 -4.74 27.87 12.53
CA ILE A 403 -5.54 29.09 12.51
C ILE A 403 -4.73 30.16 11.80
N THR A 404 -5.30 30.68 10.72
CA THR A 404 -4.63 31.66 9.87
C THR A 404 -5.47 32.92 9.74
N GLY A 405 -4.82 34.07 9.69
CA GLY A 405 -5.42 35.34 9.30
C GLY A 405 -4.36 36.29 8.74
N PRO A 406 -4.72 37.51 8.32
CA PRO A 406 -3.84 38.41 7.56
C PRO A 406 -2.48 38.70 8.22
N LYS A 407 -2.42 38.68 9.56
CA LYS A 407 -1.21 39.01 10.34
C LYS A 407 -0.90 38.02 11.47
N PHE A 408 -1.54 36.85 11.49
CA PHE A 408 -1.27 35.86 12.52
C PHE A 408 -1.43 34.44 11.99
N ARG A 409 -0.61 33.55 12.54
CA ARG A 409 -0.67 32.10 12.32
C ARG A 409 -0.46 31.43 13.66
N LYS A 410 -1.35 30.52 14.02
CA LYS A 410 -1.31 29.77 15.28
C LYS A 410 -1.62 28.31 14.99
N THR A 411 -1.02 27.43 15.77
CA THR A 411 -1.35 26.01 15.76
C THR A 411 -2.02 25.69 17.10
N LEU A 412 -3.17 25.02 17.04
CA LEU A 412 -3.91 24.53 18.18
C LEU A 412 -3.94 23.00 18.11
N THR A 413 -3.63 22.33 19.21
CA THR A 413 -3.87 20.90 19.35
C THR A 413 -5.03 20.73 20.31
N THR A 414 -6.11 20.08 19.88
CA THR A 414 -7.28 19.86 20.72
C THR A 414 -7.01 18.79 21.77
N GLY A 415 -7.72 18.87 22.90
CA GLY A 415 -7.67 17.90 23.98
C GLY A 415 -8.13 16.51 23.54
N LYS A 416 -7.77 15.48 24.30
CA LYS A 416 -8.05 14.08 23.96
C LYS A 416 -9.38 13.59 24.51
N ASP A 417 -9.92 14.28 25.51
CA ASP A 417 -11.14 13.90 26.22
C ASP A 417 -12.30 14.84 25.86
N LYS A 418 -13.53 14.31 25.88
CA LYS A 418 -14.77 15.04 25.54
C LYS A 418 -15.07 16.24 26.43
N GLU A 419 -14.33 16.45 27.51
CA GLU A 419 -14.59 17.47 28.52
C GLU A 419 -14.04 18.86 28.18
N GLN A 420 -13.24 19.02 27.12
CA GLN A 420 -12.68 20.31 26.71
C GLN A 420 -13.03 20.67 25.26
N PRO A 421 -14.26 21.13 24.98
CA PRO A 421 -14.61 21.59 23.63
C PRO A 421 -14.14 23.02 23.35
N ASP A 422 -13.77 23.79 24.38
CA ASP A 422 -13.48 25.23 24.29
C ASP A 422 -11.97 25.52 24.35
N TYR A 423 -11.48 26.26 23.36
CA TYR A 423 -10.06 26.60 23.20
C TYR A 423 -9.87 28.10 23.01
N PHE A 424 -8.89 28.68 23.72
CA PHE A 424 -8.64 30.12 23.71
C PHE A 424 -7.25 30.41 23.17
N ILE A 425 -7.18 31.28 22.16
CA ILE A 425 -5.94 31.71 21.53
C ILE A 425 -5.77 33.21 21.78
N GLY A 426 -4.69 33.59 22.46
CA GLY A 426 -4.39 35.00 22.71
C GLY A 426 -4.19 35.79 21.41
N VAL A 427 -4.89 36.91 21.30
CA VAL A 427 -4.76 37.91 20.23
C VAL A 427 -4.56 39.30 20.84
N ASP A 428 -4.11 40.26 20.04
CA ASP A 428 -3.93 41.63 20.52
C ASP A 428 -5.29 42.23 20.94
N LYS A 429 -5.36 42.78 22.16
CA LYS A 429 -6.58 43.38 22.74
C LYS A 429 -7.14 44.54 21.91
N SER A 430 -6.32 45.18 21.08
CA SER A 430 -6.75 46.26 20.18
C SER A 430 -7.56 45.75 18.98
N ILE A 431 -7.49 44.45 18.66
CA ILE A 431 -8.22 43.85 17.54
C ILE A 431 -9.73 43.81 17.87
N ARG A 432 -10.52 44.48 17.04
CA ARG A 432 -12.00 44.53 17.16
C ARG A 432 -12.73 43.65 16.15
N GLU A 433 -12.06 43.30 15.07
CA GLU A 433 -12.55 42.45 14.00
C GLU A 433 -11.39 41.58 13.50
N ILE A 434 -11.65 40.30 13.28
CA ILE A 434 -10.65 39.34 12.82
C ILE A 434 -11.26 38.45 11.76
N LYS A 435 -10.55 38.33 10.64
CA LYS A 435 -10.89 37.45 9.54
C LYS A 435 -9.81 36.40 9.38
N GLY A 436 -10.22 35.19 9.05
CA GLY A 436 -9.29 34.09 8.93
C GLY A 436 -9.95 32.78 8.64
N GLN A 437 -9.16 31.71 8.79
CA GLN A 437 -9.60 30.35 8.56
C GLN A 437 -9.03 29.42 9.63
N VAL A 438 -9.87 28.52 10.13
CA VAL A 438 -9.45 27.33 10.89
C VAL A 438 -9.33 26.17 9.93
N ILE A 439 -8.16 25.53 9.89
CA ILE A 439 -7.82 24.46 8.96
C ILE A 439 -7.46 23.20 9.75
N LEU A 440 -8.15 22.10 9.50
CA LEU A 440 -7.68 20.77 9.85
C LEU A 440 -6.78 20.29 8.71
N ILE A 441 -5.47 20.27 8.98
CA ILE A 441 -4.45 19.89 7.98
C ILE A 441 -4.63 18.44 7.53
N VAL A 442 -4.03 18.11 6.39
CA VAL A 442 -4.11 16.79 5.75
C VAL A 442 -3.83 15.63 6.73
N PRO A 443 -4.49 14.47 6.56
CA PRO A 443 -4.39 13.35 7.49
C PRO A 443 -2.96 12.91 7.80
N SER A 444 -2.06 12.91 6.81
CA SER A 444 -0.65 12.49 6.97
C SER A 444 0.16 13.33 7.97
N LEU A 445 -0.33 14.51 8.36
CA LEU A 445 0.30 15.39 9.35
C LEU A 445 -0.40 15.37 10.72
N GLN A 446 -1.46 14.58 10.87
CA GLN A 446 -2.17 14.38 12.13
C GLN A 446 -1.51 13.28 12.97
N SER A 447 -1.84 13.24 14.25
CA SER A 447 -1.39 12.17 15.14
C SER A 447 -2.09 10.85 14.82
N LYS A 448 -1.42 9.72 15.06
CA LYS A 448 -2.02 8.39 14.90
C LYS A 448 -3.31 8.23 15.73
N GLU A 449 -3.30 8.74 16.95
CA GLU A 449 -4.43 8.73 17.87
C GLU A 449 -5.65 9.49 17.31
N PHE A 450 -5.44 10.64 16.67
CA PHE A 450 -6.52 11.35 15.99
C PHE A 450 -7.09 10.51 14.84
N LEU A 451 -6.22 9.92 14.01
CA LEU A 451 -6.62 9.12 12.85
C LEU A 451 -7.35 7.82 13.24
N GLU A 452 -7.12 7.27 14.44
CA GLU A 452 -7.90 6.13 14.95
C GLU A 452 -9.40 6.47 15.05
N ASN A 453 -9.70 7.72 15.44
CA ASN A 453 -11.06 8.22 15.62
C ASN A 453 -11.63 8.89 14.36
N ALA A 454 -10.83 9.66 13.64
CA ALA A 454 -11.26 10.41 12.45
C ALA A 454 -11.23 9.57 11.16
N GLY A 455 -10.38 8.55 11.11
CA GLY A 455 -10.04 7.82 9.90
C GLY A 455 -8.89 8.49 9.12
N ILE A 456 -8.15 7.71 8.33
CA ILE A 456 -6.98 8.21 7.58
C ILE A 456 -7.36 9.11 6.40
N ASP A 457 -8.63 9.12 6.02
CA ASP A 457 -9.22 10.04 5.04
C ASP A 457 -10.28 10.94 5.69
N PHE A 458 -10.28 11.05 7.01
CA PHE A 458 -11.36 11.70 7.77
C PHE A 458 -12.76 11.12 7.47
N GLU A 459 -12.83 9.86 7.06
CA GLU A 459 -14.07 9.21 6.64
C GLU A 459 -15.04 8.92 7.79
N LYS A 460 -14.57 8.98 9.03
CA LYS A 460 -15.41 8.93 10.24
C LYS A 460 -15.88 10.33 10.68
N LEU A 461 -15.54 11.38 9.93
CA LEU A 461 -16.00 12.75 10.15
C LEU A 461 -16.91 13.20 9.00
N LYS A 462 -17.91 14.03 9.32
CA LYS A 462 -18.84 14.61 8.34
C LYS A 462 -19.17 16.07 8.68
N GLY A 463 -19.96 16.67 7.81
CA GLY A 463 -20.40 18.06 7.94
C GLY A 463 -19.64 19.02 7.05
N SER A 464 -20.12 20.28 7.03
CA SER A 464 -19.61 21.31 6.12
C SER A 464 -18.15 21.68 6.34
N PHE A 465 -17.59 21.40 7.52
CA PHE A 465 -16.19 21.64 7.84
C PHE A 465 -15.24 20.73 7.03
N ILE A 466 -15.59 19.46 6.83
CA ILE A 466 -14.73 18.48 6.17
C ILE A 466 -14.91 18.54 4.66
N LYS A 467 -13.84 18.85 3.94
CA LYS A 467 -13.80 19.00 2.49
C LYS A 467 -13.23 17.72 1.86
N ARG A 468 -14.12 16.88 1.33
CA ARG A 468 -13.76 15.59 0.66
C ARG A 468 -13.79 15.65 -0.87
N ASN A 469 -14.37 16.71 -1.45
CA ASN A 469 -14.57 16.85 -2.90
C ASN A 469 -13.41 17.57 -3.61
N ASP A 470 -12.36 17.96 -2.87
CA ASP A 470 -11.18 18.57 -3.45
C ASP A 470 -10.35 17.50 -4.20
N PRO A 471 -9.90 17.77 -5.43
CA PRO A 471 -9.20 16.78 -6.24
C PRO A 471 -7.79 16.43 -5.73
N TYR A 472 -7.20 17.27 -4.86
CA TYR A 472 -5.81 17.14 -4.44
C TYR A 472 -5.65 16.51 -3.06
N PHE A 473 -6.45 16.93 -2.06
CA PHE A 473 -6.34 16.41 -0.69
C PHE A 473 -7.62 16.59 0.12
N ILE A 474 -7.82 15.72 1.11
CA ILE A 474 -8.88 15.86 2.11
C ILE A 474 -8.37 16.74 3.25
N TYR A 475 -9.19 17.70 3.67
CA TYR A 475 -8.88 18.62 4.76
C TYR A 475 -10.16 19.10 5.43
N GLY A 476 -10.04 19.79 6.57
CA GLY A 476 -11.14 20.56 7.14
C GLY A 476 -10.87 22.04 7.03
N ALA A 477 -11.88 22.85 6.75
CA ALA A 477 -11.75 24.30 6.73
C ALA A 477 -13.05 25.00 7.13
N LYS A 478 -12.92 26.05 7.94
CA LYS A 478 -13.97 27.02 8.23
C LYS A 478 -13.39 28.42 8.21
N ASP A 479 -13.92 29.24 7.31
CA ASP A 479 -13.68 30.68 7.33
C ASP A 479 -14.44 31.31 8.49
N PHE A 480 -13.84 32.34 9.10
CA PHE A 480 -14.47 33.13 10.13
C PHE A 480 -14.25 34.62 9.88
N ASP A 481 -15.27 35.40 10.21
CA ASP A 481 -15.27 36.86 10.21
C ASP A 481 -15.98 37.30 11.49
N CYS A 482 -15.18 37.49 12.54
CA CYS A 482 -15.67 37.70 13.90
C CYS A 482 -15.41 39.14 14.34
N LYS A 483 -16.43 39.78 14.94
CA LYS A 483 -16.31 41.05 15.65
C LYS A 483 -16.42 40.81 17.14
N VAL A 484 -15.74 41.61 17.97
CA VAL A 484 -15.81 41.49 19.43
C VAL A 484 -17.27 41.57 19.89
N LYS A 485 -17.78 40.51 20.52
CA LYS A 485 -19.13 40.53 21.11
C LYS A 485 -19.16 41.54 22.28
N GLY A 486 -20.08 42.50 22.22
CA GLY A 486 -20.44 43.34 23.37
C GLY A 486 -19.76 44.70 23.52
N VAL A 487 -19.29 45.34 22.44
CA VAL A 487 -19.02 46.79 22.50
C VAL A 487 -20.27 47.51 21.97
N ARG A 488 -21.07 48.07 22.89
CA ARG A 488 -22.07 49.10 22.57
C ARG A 488 -21.37 50.37 22.10
#